data_AF-A0A835UPU9-F1
#
_entry.id   AF-A0A835UPU9-F1
#
_cell.length_a   1.000
_cell.length_b   1.000
_cell.length_c   1.000
_cell.angle_alpha   90.00
_cell.angle_beta   90.00
_cell.angle_gamma   90.00
#
_symmetry.space_group_name_H-M   'P 1'
#
loop_
_entity.id
_entity.type
_entity.pdbx_description
1 polymer ?
#
loop_
_entity_poly.entity_id
_entity_poly.type
_entity_poly.pdbx_seq_one_letter_code
_entity_poly.pdbx_strand_id
1 'polypeptide(L)'
;MSSYMSSKKTMEINPENSIMEELRKRADVDKNDKSVKDLVLLLFETALLTSGFSLDDPNTFGNRIHRMLKLGLSIDEDEAAADADTDMPALDDDAEGSKMEEVD
;
A
#
# COMPACT_ATOMS: atom_id res chain seq x y z
N MET A 1 13.34 23.71 2.49
CA MET A 1 13.86 23.21 3.78
C MET A 1 12.81 22.42 4.57
N SER A 2 12.06 21.49 3.94
CA SER A 2 11.02 20.69 4.64
C SER A 2 11.23 19.18 4.57
N SER A 3 12.24 18.70 3.83
CA SER A 3 12.45 17.25 3.65
C SER A 3 13.14 16.57 4.84
N TYR A 4 13.69 17.34 5.79
CA TYR A 4 14.43 16.81 6.95
C TYR A 4 13.60 16.61 8.22
N MET A 5 12.29 16.92 8.20
CA MET A 5 11.37 16.69 9.33
C MET A 5 10.28 15.65 9.06
N SER A 6 10.27 15.02 7.88
CA SER A 6 9.39 13.88 7.61
C SER A 6 10.15 12.59 7.96
N SER A 7 10.12 12.20 9.22
CA SER A 7 10.62 10.88 9.62
C SER A 7 9.82 9.80 8.87
N LYS A 8 10.53 8.89 8.19
CA LYS A 8 9.88 7.74 7.54
C LYS A 8 9.18 6.91 8.62
N LYS A 9 7.93 6.53 8.36
CA LYS A 9 7.13 5.70 9.28
C LYS A 9 7.48 4.24 9.04
N THR A 10 7.70 3.47 10.10
CA THR A 10 7.91 2.03 10.02
C THR A 10 6.57 1.32 10.18
N MET A 11 6.16 0.54 9.18
CA MET A 11 5.00 -0.33 9.28
C MET A 11 5.42 -1.67 9.88
N GLU A 12 5.00 -1.93 11.12
CA GLU A 12 5.21 -3.24 11.74
C GLU A 12 4.15 -4.24 11.26
N ILE A 13 4.58 -5.48 11.02
CA ILE A 13 3.75 -6.55 10.47
C ILE A 13 3.70 -7.69 11.48
N ASN A 14 2.49 -8.23 11.73
CA ASN A 14 2.32 -9.45 12.52
C ASN A 14 2.37 -10.70 11.62
N PRO A 15 3.41 -11.54 11.70
CA PRO A 15 3.53 -12.74 10.86
C PRO A 15 2.53 -13.85 11.22
N GLU A 16 1.94 -13.85 12.42
CA GLU A 16 0.96 -14.85 12.85
C GLU A 16 -0.46 -14.53 12.36
N ASN A 17 -0.66 -13.39 11.69
CA ASN A 17 -1.96 -13.02 11.15
C ASN A 17 -2.24 -13.76 9.84
N SER A 18 -3.40 -14.41 9.75
CA SER A 18 -3.82 -15.17 8.56
C SER A 18 -3.85 -14.34 7.27
N ILE A 19 -4.15 -13.04 7.35
CA ILE A 19 -4.15 -12.12 6.20
C ILE A 19 -2.72 -11.95 5.66
N MET A 20 -1.73 -11.83 6.55
CA MET A 20 -0.32 -11.70 6.15
C MET A 20 0.22 -12.98 5.52
N GLU A 21 -0.17 -14.14 6.04
CA GLU A 21 0.19 -15.42 5.43
C GLU A 21 -0.40 -15.59 4.02
N GLU A 22 -1.67 -15.21 3.83
CA GLU A 22 -2.31 -15.26 2.51
C GLU A 22 -1.68 -14.27 1.52
N LEU A 23 -1.43 -13.04 1.96
CA LEU A 23 -0.76 -12.02 1.16
C LEU A 23 0.62 -12.50 0.70
N ARG A 24 1.40 -13.09 1.60
CA ARG A 24 2.70 -13.67 1.26
C ARG A 24 2.58 -14.77 0.20
N LYS A 25 1.66 -15.72 0.38
CA LYS A 25 1.46 -16.81 -0.58
C LYS A 25 1.07 -16.29 -1.97
N ARG A 26 0.19 -15.29 -2.03
CA ARG A 26 -0.22 -14.69 -3.32
C ARG A 26 0.92 -13.90 -3.98
N ALA A 27 1.68 -13.14 -3.19
CA ALA A 27 2.85 -12.42 -3.68
C ALA A 27 3.98 -13.35 -4.17
N ASP A 28 4.14 -14.52 -3.56
CA ASP A 28 5.12 -15.53 -4.00
C ASP A 28 4.72 -16.17 -5.35
N VAL A 29 3.42 -16.25 -5.65
CA VAL A 29 2.89 -16.75 -6.93
C VAL A 29 3.00 -15.70 -8.03
N ASP A 30 2.52 -14.48 -7.76
CA ASP A 30 2.61 -13.35 -8.69
C ASP A 30 2.87 -12.03 -7.94
N LYS A 31 4.09 -11.51 -8.09
CA LYS A 31 4.50 -10.22 -7.52
C LYS A 31 3.85 -9.02 -8.20
N ASN A 32 3.29 -9.21 -9.39
CA ASN A 32 2.67 -8.16 -10.19
C ASN A 32 1.14 -8.19 -10.14
N ASP A 33 0.55 -9.07 -9.33
CA ASP A 33 -0.89 -9.09 -9.13
C ASP A 33 -1.39 -7.74 -8.59
N LYS A 34 -2.18 -7.04 -9.42
CA LYS A 34 -2.75 -5.73 -9.09
C LYS A 34 -3.65 -5.80 -7.86
N SER A 35 -4.37 -6.91 -7.67
CA SER A 35 -5.25 -7.11 -6.51
C SER A 35 -4.46 -7.22 -5.20
N VAL A 36 -3.30 -7.89 -5.22
CA VAL A 36 -2.41 -8.01 -4.06
C VAL A 36 -1.80 -6.65 -3.72
N LYS A 37 -1.35 -5.89 -4.72
CA LYS A 37 -0.82 -4.52 -4.52
C LYS A 37 -1.88 -3.60 -3.92
N ASP A 38 -3.10 -3.63 -4.44
CA ASP A 38 -4.22 -2.83 -3.91
C ASP A 38 -4.56 -3.23 -2.46
N LEU A 39 -4.54 -4.52 -2.13
CA LEU A 39 -4.83 -5.00 -0.77
C LEU A 39 -3.75 -4.61 0.25
N VAL A 40 -2.47 -4.67 -0.15
CA VAL A 40 -1.34 -4.22 0.69
C VAL A 40 -1.42 -2.71 0.95
N LEU A 41 -1.76 -1.92 -0.07
CA LEU A 41 -1.88 -0.48 0.07
C LEU A 41 -3.05 -0.09 0.99
N LEU A 42 -4.19 -0.78 0.85
CA LEU A 42 -5.33 -0.61 1.76
C LEU A 42 -4.96 -0.96 3.22
N LEU A 43 -4.18 -2.03 3.42
CA LEU A 43 -3.69 -2.41 4.75
C LEU A 43 -2.80 -1.33 5.36
N PHE A 44 -1.91 -0.73 4.55
CA PHE A 44 -1.04 0.37 4.97
C PHE A 44 -1.84 1.61 5.38
N GLU A 45 -2.82 2.05 4.58
CA GLU A 45 -3.65 3.22 4.89
C GLU A 45 -4.53 2.99 6.12
N THR A 46 -5.04 1.76 6.30
CA THR A 46 -5.77 1.37 7.51
C THR A 46 -4.86 1.39 8.74
N ALA A 47 -3.62 0.91 8.61
CA ALA A 47 -2.63 0.94 9.67
C ALA A 47 -2.24 2.39 10.05
N LEU A 48 -2.10 3.28 9.06
CA LEU A 48 -1.87 4.71 9.29
C LEU A 48 -3.00 5.32 10.12
N LEU A 49 -4.26 5.09 9.71
CA LEU A 49 -5.43 5.65 10.36
C LEU A 49 -5.57 5.14 11.81
N THR A 50 -5.42 3.84 12.02
CA THR A 50 -5.51 3.21 13.36
C THR A 50 -4.36 3.60 14.28
N SER A 51 -3.20 3.91 13.71
CA SER A 51 -2.02 4.40 14.43
C SER A 51 -2.07 5.91 14.70
N GLY A 52 -3.17 6.60 14.32
CA GLY A 52 -3.40 8.02 14.59
C GLY A 52 -2.71 8.99 13.63
N PHE A 53 -2.24 8.50 12.48
CA PHE A 53 -1.74 9.36 11.41
C PHE A 53 -2.88 9.84 10.50
N SER A 54 -2.72 11.03 9.93
CA SER A 54 -3.57 11.51 8.85
C SER A 54 -3.24 10.78 7.55
N LEU A 55 -4.27 10.54 6.73
CA LEU A 55 -4.10 10.13 5.34
C LEU A 55 -3.72 11.34 4.49
N ASP A 56 -2.80 11.14 3.55
CA ASP A 56 -2.37 12.19 2.63
C ASP A 56 -3.47 12.51 1.59
N ASP A 57 -4.17 11.47 1.09
CA ASP A 57 -5.32 11.61 0.21
C ASP A 57 -6.49 10.68 0.61
N PRO A 58 -7.47 11.19 1.35
CA PRO A 58 -8.66 10.43 1.75
C PRO A 58 -9.55 9.99 0.57
N ASN A 59 -9.55 10.70 -0.56
CA ASN A 59 -10.40 10.36 -1.71
C ASN A 59 -9.90 9.07 -2.37
N THR A 60 -8.58 8.98 -2.55
CA THR A 60 -7.90 7.80 -3.12
C THR A 60 -8.10 6.56 -2.26
N PHE A 61 -8.00 6.70 -0.93
CA PHE A 61 -8.36 5.63 0.00
C PHE A 61 -9.83 5.19 -0.14
N GLY A 62 -10.76 6.14 -0.21
CA GLY A 62 -12.20 5.86 -0.39
C GLY A 62 -12.51 5.14 -1.71
N ASN A 63 -11.89 5.58 -2.81
CA ASN A 63 -12.01 4.93 -4.12
C ASN A 63 -11.50 3.48 -4.08
N ARG A 64 -10.39 3.23 -3.39
CA ARG A 64 -9.85 1.88 -3.20
C ARG A 64 -10.79 0.96 -2.40
N ILE A 65 -11.41 1.48 -1.34
CA ILE A 65 -12.44 0.74 -0.58
C ILE A 65 -13.64 0.41 -1.46
N HIS A 66 -14.14 1.38 -2.24
CA HIS A 66 -15.26 1.17 -3.14
C HIS A 66 -14.96 0.10 -4.20
N ARG A 67 -13.73 0.08 -4.73
CA ARG A 67 -13.30 -0.97 -5.65
C ARG A 67 -13.29 -2.35 -5.00
N MET A 68 -12.73 -2.49 -3.81
CA MET A 68 -12.72 -3.76 -3.07
C MET A 68 -14.14 -4.23 -2.74
N LEU A 69 -15.05 -3.32 -2.41
CA LEU A 69 -16.45 -3.65 -2.18
C LEU A 69 -17.16 -4.13 -3.46
N LYS A 70 -16.90 -3.48 -4.61
CA LYS A 70 -17.44 -3.91 -5.91
C LYS A 70 -16.94 -5.30 -6.29
N LEU A 71 -15.65 -5.57 -6.12
CA LEU A 71 -15.06 -6.90 -6.34
C LEU A 71 -15.68 -7.95 -5.41
N GLY A 72 -15.83 -7.64 -4.12
CA GLY A 72 -16.46 -8.54 -3.15
C GLY A 72 -17.93 -8.84 -3.45
N LEU A 73 -18.64 -7.90 -4.07
CA LEU A 73 -20.02 -8.05 -4.51
C LEU A 73 -20.16 -8.59 -5.94
N SER A 74 -19.04 -8.89 -6.63
CA SER A 74 -19.02 -9.32 -8.04
C SER A 74 -19.79 -8.38 -8.98
N ILE A 75 -19.69 -7.07 -8.73
CA ILE A 75 -20.26 -6.04 -9.60
C ILE A 75 -19.20 -5.70 -10.65
N ASP A 76 -19.46 -6.07 -11.91
CA ASP A 76 -18.54 -5.83 -13.03
C ASP A 76 -18.20 -4.34 -13.21
N GLU A 77 -16.92 -4.06 -13.51
CA GLU A 77 -16.32 -2.72 -13.62
C GLU A 77 -16.74 -1.93 -14.88
N ASP A 78 -17.84 -2.27 -15.55
CA ASP A 78 -18.23 -1.66 -16.84
C ASP A 78 -18.82 -0.23 -16.74
N GLU A 79 -18.95 0.35 -15.54
CA GLU A 79 -19.55 1.69 -15.36
C GLU A 79 -18.59 2.80 -14.85
N ALA A 80 -17.30 2.54 -14.62
CA ALA A 80 -16.40 3.57 -14.06
C ALA A 80 -14.92 3.51 -14.50
N ALA A 81 -14.64 3.08 -15.73
CA ALA A 81 -13.30 3.04 -16.31
C ALA A 81 -12.75 4.43 -16.71
N ALA A 82 -12.73 5.42 -15.79
CA ALA A 82 -12.21 6.76 -16.09
C ALA A 82 -10.97 7.20 -15.27
N ASP A 83 -10.60 6.54 -14.16
CA ASP A 83 -9.53 7.05 -13.26
C ASP A 83 -8.38 6.05 -12.99
N ALA A 84 -8.25 5.01 -13.81
CA ALA A 84 -7.42 3.84 -13.46
C ALA A 84 -5.92 3.92 -13.80
N ASP A 85 -5.41 5.02 -14.35
CA ASP A 85 -4.03 5.09 -14.88
C ASP A 85 -3.15 6.23 -14.31
N THR A 86 -3.67 7.06 -13.40
CA THR A 86 -2.96 8.26 -12.91
C THR A 86 -2.46 8.20 -11.47
N ASP A 87 -2.74 7.12 -10.72
CA ASP A 87 -2.69 7.20 -9.25
C ASP A 87 -1.87 6.09 -8.55
N MET A 88 -0.98 5.42 -9.29
CA MET A 88 0.14 4.72 -8.65
C MET A 88 1.27 5.74 -8.47
N PRO A 89 1.64 6.13 -7.24
CA PRO A 89 2.81 6.96 -7.02
C PRO A 89 4.03 6.26 -7.62
N ALA A 90 4.87 7.01 -8.34
CA ALA A 90 6.12 6.49 -8.84
C ALA A 90 6.93 5.91 -7.67
N LEU A 91 7.31 4.64 -7.78
CA LEU A 91 8.27 4.04 -6.86
C LEU A 91 9.60 4.74 -7.13
N ASP A 92 10.03 5.63 -6.22
CA ASP A 92 11.39 6.13 -6.24
C ASP A 92 12.33 4.94 -6.00
N ASP A 93 13.00 4.49 -7.07
CA ASP A 93 14.11 3.54 -7.06
C ASP A 93 15.33 4.20 -6.37
N ASP A 94 15.24 4.44 -5.07
CA ASP A 94 16.38 4.82 -4.23
C ASP A 94 17.02 3.55 -3.66
N ALA A 95 17.57 2.75 -4.57
CA ALA A 95 18.55 1.72 -4.27
C ALA A 95 19.93 2.34 -4.01
N GLU A 96 20.04 3.34 -3.11
CA GLU A 96 21.32 3.76 -2.57
C GLU A 96 21.71 2.88 -1.39
N GLY A 97 22.45 1.82 -1.73
CA GLY A 97 23.64 1.38 -1.02
C GLY A 97 23.62 1.42 0.51
N SER A 98 23.37 0.25 1.10
CA SER A 98 23.86 -0.12 2.42
C SER A 98 25.35 0.23 2.58
N LYS A 99 25.64 1.38 3.22
CA LYS A 99 26.98 1.73 3.69
C LYS A 99 26.94 1.75 5.20
N MET A 100 27.29 0.60 5.79
CA MET A 100 27.73 0.52 7.18
C MET A 100 28.85 1.56 7.38
N GLU A 101 28.60 2.57 8.19
CA GLU A 101 29.65 3.47 8.68
C GLU A 101 30.15 2.91 10.01
N GLU A 102 31.45 2.68 10.02
CA GLU A 102 32.25 2.06 11.06
C GLU A 102 32.11 2.79 12.40
N VAL A 103 32.08 1.98 13.46
CA VAL A 103 32.28 2.39 14.84
C VAL A 103 33.75 2.77 15.06
N ASP A 104 33.99 3.98 15.57
CA ASP A 104 35.11 4.31 16.46
C ASP A 104 34.57 5.13 17.64
#